data_AF-A0A7K2DCT0-F1
#
_entry.id   AF-A0A7K2DCT0-F1
#
_cell.length_a   1.000
_cell.length_b   1.000
_cell.length_c   1.000
_cell.angle_alpha   90.00
_cell.angle_beta   90.00
_cell.angle_gamma   90.00
#
_symmetry.space_group_name_H-M   'P 1'
#
loop_
_entity.id
_entity.type
_entity.pdbx_description
1 polymer ?
#
loop_
_entity_poly.entity_id
_entity_poly.type
_entity_poly.pdbx_seq_one_letter_code
_entity_poly.pdbx_strand_id
1 'polypeptide(L)'
;MAVVTMKQLLEAGVQFGHQTRRWNPKMKRFIHGDKAGIHIVDLRQTLAHLERAYVFVRDLVADGGTVLFIGTKKQAQDSVQSFAERCNMPYVNERWQGGMLTNFHTIAKRIAKMKQYQRMRDSGEFEAMPKKEALLLDRELTKLERNLGGIRDMEEPPGAVFILDTKKEYIAVTEARKLGVPIVAVVDTNCDPDLVDYAIPGNDDAIRSGRLMARVISDAVLEGRFIHSKRTEATTAARDALTEAEVAEQQALARAEAAAEAAEREARVAKAKAEAAAAEDEGSEAVDDDAESESQAAAVAESESLAAAEDVESESLAAAEDVESEGTDAAAEDVESEGTDAAAGADEPDEEN
;
A
#
# COMPACT_ATOMS: atom_id res chain seq x y z
N MET A 1 -24.28 5.63 -2.71
CA MET A 1 -24.51 4.25 -3.19
C MET A 1 -24.56 3.38 -1.94
N ALA A 2 -25.60 2.56 -1.73
CA ALA A 2 -25.75 1.82 -0.48
C ALA A 2 -24.82 0.59 -0.46
N VAL A 3 -23.67 0.72 0.19
CA VAL A 3 -22.60 -0.30 0.19
C VAL A 3 -22.98 -1.57 0.97
N VAL A 4 -23.88 -1.44 1.95
CA VAL A 4 -24.42 -2.54 2.76
C VAL A 4 -25.90 -2.36 2.96
N THR A 5 -26.67 -3.44 2.88
CA THR A 5 -28.10 -3.45 3.23
C THR A 5 -28.29 -3.67 4.74
N MET A 6 -29.38 -3.12 5.30
CA MET A 6 -29.74 -3.36 6.72
C MET A 6 -29.89 -4.86 7.04
N LYS A 7 -30.31 -5.67 6.05
CA LYS A 7 -30.37 -7.14 6.16
C LYS A 7 -28.99 -7.77 6.38
N GLN A 8 -27.98 -7.38 5.59
CA GLN A 8 -26.61 -7.91 5.74
C GLN A 8 -25.98 -7.53 7.09
N LEU A 9 -26.23 -6.32 7.61
CA LEU A 9 -25.81 -5.94 8.97
C LEU A 9 -26.46 -6.85 10.03
N LEU A 10 -27.75 -7.13 9.88
CA LEU A 10 -28.52 -7.96 10.80
C LEU A 10 -28.10 -9.44 10.77
N GLU A 11 -27.81 -9.97 9.57
CA GLU A 11 -27.31 -11.33 9.35
C GLU A 11 -25.88 -11.52 9.89
N ALA A 12 -25.02 -10.49 9.76
CA ALA A 12 -23.66 -10.49 10.31
C ALA A 12 -23.61 -10.32 11.84
N GLY A 13 -24.69 -9.86 12.47
CA GLY A 13 -24.78 -9.69 13.93
C GLY A 13 -24.29 -8.34 14.45
N VAL A 14 -24.20 -7.33 13.59
CA VAL A 14 -23.69 -5.98 13.92
C VAL A 14 -24.53 -5.28 15.00
N GLN A 15 -25.81 -5.63 15.12
CA GLN A 15 -26.79 -5.08 16.06
C GLN A 15 -26.55 -5.46 17.53
N PHE A 16 -25.77 -6.50 17.82
CA PHE A 16 -25.55 -6.95 19.19
C PHE A 16 -24.37 -6.18 19.80
N GLY A 17 -24.62 -5.47 20.90
CA GLY A 17 -23.55 -4.90 21.72
C GLY A 17 -23.21 -5.78 22.92
N HIS A 18 -22.52 -5.18 23.89
CA HIS A 18 -22.20 -5.78 25.18
C HIS A 18 -23.40 -5.88 26.15
N GLN A 19 -23.16 -6.60 27.26
CA GLN A 19 -24.08 -6.69 28.41
C GLN A 19 -24.40 -5.32 29.04
N THR A 20 -25.63 -5.13 29.52
CA THR A 20 -26.11 -3.88 30.15
C THR A 20 -25.24 -3.37 31.33
N ARG A 21 -24.46 -4.26 31.98
CA ARG A 21 -23.53 -3.90 33.06
C ARG A 21 -22.19 -3.31 32.59
N ARG A 22 -21.86 -3.36 31.29
CA ARG A 22 -20.53 -3.02 30.74
C ARG A 22 -20.54 -1.84 29.75
N TRP A 23 -21.68 -1.17 29.62
CA TRP A 23 -21.89 -0.07 28.67
C TRP A 23 -21.26 1.27 29.13
N ASN A 24 -21.04 2.17 28.17
CA ASN A 24 -20.68 3.56 28.39
C ASN A 24 -21.92 4.45 28.22
N PRO A 25 -22.29 5.29 29.21
CA PRO A 25 -23.42 6.23 29.10
C PRO A 25 -23.41 7.13 27.85
N LYS A 26 -22.25 7.45 27.28
CA LYS A 26 -22.14 8.22 26.02
C LYS A 26 -22.70 7.47 24.80
N MET A 27 -22.64 6.14 24.79
CA MET A 27 -23.20 5.32 23.72
C MET A 27 -24.73 5.31 23.69
N LYS A 28 -25.41 5.92 24.68
CA LYS A 28 -26.88 6.01 24.75
C LYS A 28 -27.53 6.53 23.46
N ARG A 29 -26.86 7.43 22.73
CA ARG A 29 -27.36 7.96 21.44
C ARG A 29 -27.49 6.90 20.35
N PHE A 30 -26.64 5.86 20.37
CA PHE A 30 -26.58 4.79 19.37
C PHE A 30 -27.27 3.49 19.80
N ILE A 31 -27.73 3.39 21.05
CA ILE A 31 -28.40 2.21 21.60
C ILE A 31 -29.90 2.33 21.36
N HIS A 32 -30.49 1.37 20.65
CA HIS A 32 -31.92 1.28 20.41
C HIS A 32 -32.69 0.78 21.65
N GLY A 33 -32.06 -0.10 22.44
CA GLY A 33 -32.65 -0.67 23.66
C GLY A 33 -31.79 -1.82 24.19
N ASP A 34 -32.40 -2.74 24.93
CA ASP A 34 -31.79 -3.99 25.36
C ASP A 34 -32.77 -5.18 25.25
N LYS A 35 -32.21 -6.38 25.16
CA LYS A 35 -32.96 -7.65 25.11
C LYS A 35 -32.14 -8.72 25.80
N ALA A 36 -32.75 -9.44 26.75
CA ALA A 36 -32.09 -10.48 27.55
C ALA A 36 -30.76 -10.02 28.22
N GLY A 37 -30.68 -8.74 28.61
CA GLY A 37 -29.48 -8.17 29.25
C GLY A 37 -28.32 -7.82 28.31
N ILE A 38 -28.57 -7.84 26.99
CA ILE A 38 -27.63 -7.43 25.94
C ILE A 38 -28.18 -6.17 25.25
N HIS A 39 -27.35 -5.15 25.03
CA HIS A 39 -27.77 -3.95 24.31
C HIS A 39 -27.92 -4.21 22.81
N ILE A 40 -28.91 -3.53 22.20
CA ILE A 40 -29.13 -3.52 20.76
C ILE A 40 -28.71 -2.16 20.20
N VAL A 41 -27.81 -2.16 19.23
CA VAL A 41 -27.34 -0.97 18.50
C VAL A 41 -28.33 -0.61 17.38
N ASP A 42 -28.59 0.69 17.19
CA ASP A 42 -29.45 1.17 16.11
C ASP A 42 -28.76 1.08 14.74
N LEU A 43 -29.10 0.04 13.98
CA LEU A 43 -28.58 -0.20 12.64
C LEU A 43 -28.85 0.93 11.64
N ARG A 44 -29.83 1.82 11.89
CA ARG A 44 -30.04 3.00 11.02
C ARG A 44 -28.92 4.02 11.21
N GLN A 45 -28.49 4.22 12.45
CA GLN A 45 -27.34 5.05 12.78
C GLN A 45 -26.04 4.36 12.33
N THR A 46 -25.91 3.04 12.47
CA THR A 46 -24.79 2.27 11.88
C THR A 46 -24.65 2.56 10.39
N LEU A 47 -25.73 2.48 9.59
CA LEU A 47 -25.69 2.79 8.16
C LEU A 47 -25.24 4.24 7.88
N ALA A 48 -25.89 5.24 8.49
CA ALA A 48 -25.57 6.65 8.27
C ALA A 48 -24.18 7.08 8.80
N HIS A 49 -23.56 6.28 9.67
CA HIS A 49 -22.17 6.45 10.11
C HIS A 49 -21.19 5.71 9.19
N LEU A 50 -21.51 4.48 8.78
CA LEU A 50 -20.74 3.68 7.85
C LEU A 50 -20.62 4.34 6.47
N GLU A 51 -21.70 4.95 5.95
CA GLU A 51 -21.66 5.70 4.69
C GLU A 51 -20.75 6.93 4.76
N ARG A 52 -20.73 7.65 5.90
CA ARG A 52 -19.81 8.78 6.09
C ARG A 52 -18.35 8.35 6.22
N ALA A 53 -18.09 7.26 6.94
CA ALA A 53 -16.77 6.65 7.02
C ALA A 53 -16.27 6.14 5.65
N TYR A 54 -17.16 5.52 4.86
CA TYR A 54 -16.86 5.04 3.51
C TYR A 54 -16.45 6.18 2.57
N VAL A 55 -17.24 7.28 2.54
CA VAL A 55 -16.92 8.46 1.73
C VAL A 55 -15.58 9.08 2.16
N PHE A 56 -15.37 9.27 3.47
CA PHE A 56 -14.09 9.80 3.98
C PHE A 56 -12.88 8.94 3.59
N VAL A 57 -12.96 7.61 3.78
CA VAL A 57 -11.86 6.69 3.42
C VAL A 57 -11.60 6.70 1.92
N ARG A 58 -12.65 6.65 1.10
CA ARG A 58 -12.52 6.71 -0.36
C ARG A 58 -11.85 8.01 -0.81
N ASP A 59 -12.29 9.15 -0.28
CA ASP A 59 -11.82 10.46 -0.71
C ASP A 59 -10.37 10.70 -0.25
N LEU A 60 -10.01 10.31 0.98
CA LEU A 60 -8.63 10.29 1.48
C LEU A 60 -7.69 9.49 0.57
N VAL A 61 -8.12 8.29 0.14
CA VAL A 61 -7.32 7.42 -0.74
C VAL A 61 -7.33 7.92 -2.19
N ALA A 62 -8.39 8.58 -2.66
CA ALA A 62 -8.43 9.27 -3.95
C ALA A 62 -7.42 10.43 -4.03
N ASP A 63 -7.13 11.07 -2.90
CA ASP A 63 -6.08 12.09 -2.77
C ASP A 63 -4.68 11.50 -2.52
N GLY A 64 -4.54 10.16 -2.46
CA GLY A 64 -3.28 9.43 -2.32
C GLY A 64 -2.93 9.00 -0.89
N GLY A 65 -3.80 9.24 0.09
CA GLY A 65 -3.57 8.90 1.49
C GLY A 65 -3.61 7.39 1.78
N THR A 66 -2.81 6.95 2.75
CA THR A 66 -2.75 5.55 3.23
C THR A 66 -3.64 5.33 4.45
N VAL A 67 -4.18 4.12 4.59
CA VAL A 67 -5.06 3.74 5.72
C VAL A 67 -4.45 2.54 6.45
N LEU A 68 -4.17 2.70 7.75
CA LEU A 68 -3.64 1.62 8.59
C LEU A 68 -4.80 0.84 9.25
N PHE A 69 -4.92 -0.45 8.95
CA PHE A 69 -5.94 -1.34 9.52
C PHE A 69 -5.46 -1.96 10.84
N ILE A 70 -6.25 -1.86 11.91
CA ILE A 70 -5.82 -2.26 13.27
C ILE A 70 -6.89 -3.13 13.94
N GLY A 71 -6.48 -4.28 14.47
CA GLY A 71 -7.32 -5.12 15.33
C GLY A 71 -6.58 -6.35 15.88
N THR A 72 -6.13 -6.27 17.13
CA THR A 72 -5.42 -7.34 17.88
C THR A 72 -6.36 -8.34 18.56
N LYS A 73 -7.67 -8.07 18.49
CA LYS A 73 -8.74 -8.92 19.00
C LYS A 73 -8.81 -10.21 18.15
N LYS A 74 -8.82 -11.40 18.79
CA LYS A 74 -8.74 -12.71 18.10
C LYS A 74 -9.74 -12.86 16.95
N GLN A 75 -10.95 -12.34 17.15
CA GLN A 75 -12.06 -12.38 16.18
C GLN A 75 -11.89 -11.43 14.99
N ALA A 76 -10.93 -10.51 15.05
CA ALA A 76 -10.62 -9.51 14.04
C ALA A 76 -9.34 -9.79 13.24
N GLN A 77 -8.35 -10.51 13.81
CA GLN A 77 -6.99 -10.63 13.26
C GLN A 77 -6.95 -11.05 11.78
N ASP A 78 -7.64 -12.16 11.45
CA ASP A 78 -7.79 -12.70 10.08
C ASP A 78 -8.49 -11.72 9.12
N SER A 79 -9.56 -11.07 9.59
CA SER A 79 -10.33 -10.13 8.77
C SER A 79 -9.57 -8.82 8.54
N VAL A 80 -8.79 -8.35 9.50
CA VAL A 80 -7.89 -7.19 9.35
C VAL A 80 -6.81 -7.50 8.33
N GLN A 81 -6.13 -8.64 8.46
CA GLN A 81 -5.07 -9.05 7.55
C GLN A 81 -5.59 -9.24 6.11
N SER A 82 -6.54 -10.15 5.90
CA SER A 82 -6.99 -10.55 4.56
C SER A 82 -7.60 -9.39 3.74
N PHE A 83 -8.26 -8.42 4.38
CA PHE A 83 -8.80 -7.26 3.68
C PHE A 83 -7.78 -6.14 3.46
N ALA A 84 -6.79 -5.96 4.35
CA ALA A 84 -5.70 -5.01 4.13
C ALA A 84 -4.74 -5.49 3.03
N GLU A 85 -4.41 -6.78 3.01
CA GLU A 85 -3.64 -7.42 1.93
C GLU A 85 -4.38 -7.29 0.59
N ARG A 86 -5.70 -7.56 0.55
CA ARG A 86 -6.53 -7.40 -0.65
C ARG A 86 -6.53 -5.99 -1.24
N CYS A 87 -6.39 -4.93 -0.43
CA CYS A 87 -6.30 -3.54 -0.92
C CYS A 87 -4.88 -2.98 -0.96
N ASN A 88 -3.86 -3.79 -0.60
CA ASN A 88 -2.46 -3.43 -0.42
C ASN A 88 -2.28 -2.20 0.48
N MET A 89 -2.85 -2.27 1.69
CA MET A 89 -2.69 -1.27 2.76
C MET A 89 -2.01 -1.88 3.98
N PRO A 90 -1.32 -1.08 4.81
CA PRO A 90 -0.65 -1.59 5.99
C PRO A 90 -1.63 -2.03 7.08
N TYR A 91 -1.22 -2.99 7.92
CA TYR A 91 -2.05 -3.54 8.99
C TYR A 91 -1.29 -3.92 10.27
N VAL A 92 -2.01 -3.98 11.39
CA VAL A 92 -1.56 -4.54 12.67
C VAL A 92 -2.66 -5.46 13.24
N ASN A 93 -2.45 -6.77 13.08
CA ASN A 93 -3.35 -7.84 13.52
C ASN A 93 -2.93 -8.52 14.84
N GLU A 94 -1.66 -8.41 15.26
CA GLU A 94 -1.13 -9.18 16.41
C GLU A 94 -1.02 -8.36 17.71
N ARG A 95 -0.13 -7.36 17.77
CA ARG A 95 0.04 -6.54 18.98
C ARG A 95 0.52 -5.13 18.67
N TRP A 96 -0.28 -4.12 19.05
CA TRP A 96 0.16 -2.73 19.05
C TRP A 96 1.38 -2.52 19.97
N GLN A 97 2.46 -1.98 19.44
CA GLN A 97 3.64 -1.56 20.21
C GLN A 97 3.50 -0.06 20.49
N GLY A 98 3.48 0.34 21.77
CA GLY A 98 3.39 1.75 22.13
C GLY A 98 4.56 2.54 21.55
N GLY A 99 4.26 3.62 20.83
CA GLY A 99 5.20 4.34 19.98
C GLY A 99 5.11 4.00 18.49
N MET A 100 4.15 3.16 18.06
CA MET A 100 3.98 2.76 16.65
C MET A 100 3.75 3.93 15.70
N LEU A 101 3.06 4.97 16.16
CA LEU A 101 2.90 6.21 15.40
C LEU A 101 3.77 7.32 16.00
N THR A 102 3.72 7.49 17.33
CA THR A 102 4.35 8.62 18.03
C THR A 102 5.87 8.53 18.15
N ASN A 103 6.48 7.38 17.86
CA ASN A 103 7.93 7.18 17.79
C ASN A 103 8.29 6.32 16.56
N PHE A 104 7.66 6.65 15.42
CA PHE A 104 7.80 5.91 14.17
C PHE A 104 9.26 5.66 13.75
N HIS A 105 10.17 6.62 13.94
CA HIS A 105 11.62 6.46 13.67
C HIS A 105 12.27 5.28 14.41
N THR A 106 11.83 4.96 15.62
CA THR A 106 12.34 3.80 16.37
C THR A 106 11.76 2.48 15.83
N ILE A 107 10.55 2.52 15.27
CA ILE A 107 9.89 1.35 14.66
C ILE A 107 10.43 1.10 13.25
N ALA A 108 10.65 2.14 12.44
CA ALA A 108 11.36 2.09 11.17
C ALA A 108 12.75 1.42 11.33
N LYS A 109 13.49 1.74 12.39
CA LYS A 109 14.74 1.04 12.74
C LYS A 109 14.56 -0.45 13.04
N ARG A 110 13.45 -0.87 13.67
CA ARG A 110 13.13 -2.29 13.87
C ARG A 110 12.68 -2.98 12.58
N ILE A 111 11.96 -2.29 11.70
CA ILE A 111 11.59 -2.78 10.36
C ILE A 111 12.84 -2.95 9.48
N ALA A 112 13.78 -2.00 9.52
CA ALA A 112 15.08 -2.13 8.85
C ALA A 112 15.88 -3.32 9.39
N LYS A 113 15.90 -3.53 10.71
CA LYS A 113 16.52 -4.71 11.33
C LYS A 113 15.85 -6.03 10.90
N MET A 114 14.53 -6.05 10.78
CA MET A 114 13.77 -7.18 10.25
C MET A 114 14.15 -7.46 8.78
N LYS A 115 14.15 -6.44 7.92
CA LYS A 115 14.58 -6.55 6.50
C LYS A 115 16.04 -6.99 6.37
N GLN A 116 16.91 -6.63 7.31
CA GLN A 116 18.30 -7.14 7.38
C GLN A 116 18.34 -8.64 7.72
N TYR A 117 17.59 -9.08 8.73
CA TYR A 117 17.55 -10.50 9.12
C TYR A 117 16.87 -11.39 8.08
N GLN A 118 15.88 -10.88 7.33
CA GLN A 118 15.36 -11.56 6.14
C GLN A 118 16.47 -11.78 5.13
N ARG A 119 17.19 -10.71 4.72
CA ARG A 119 18.32 -10.82 3.78
C ARG A 119 19.40 -11.81 4.24
N MET A 120 19.74 -11.86 5.54
CA MET A 120 20.74 -12.78 6.10
C MET A 120 20.27 -14.25 6.16
N ARG A 121 18.97 -14.50 6.27
CA ARG A 121 18.38 -15.84 6.12
C ARG A 121 18.39 -16.23 4.64
N ASP A 122 17.91 -15.33 3.79
CA ASP A 122 17.69 -15.56 2.36
C ASP A 122 19.02 -15.61 1.57
N SER A 123 20.13 -15.08 2.12
CA SER A 123 21.51 -15.19 1.59
C SER A 123 22.27 -16.45 2.05
N GLY A 124 21.71 -17.24 2.96
CA GLY A 124 22.39 -18.39 3.57
C GLY A 124 23.40 -18.06 4.66
N GLU A 125 23.61 -16.79 5.05
CA GLU A 125 24.54 -16.41 6.13
C GLU A 125 24.20 -17.12 7.46
N PHE A 126 22.93 -17.41 7.71
CA PHE A 126 22.48 -18.17 8.89
C PHE A 126 23.09 -19.59 8.97
N GLU A 127 23.44 -20.23 7.85
CA GLU A 127 24.05 -21.57 7.85
C GLU A 127 25.55 -21.53 8.16
N ALA A 128 26.22 -20.43 7.81
CA ALA A 128 27.63 -20.20 8.13
C ALA A 128 27.86 -19.79 9.60
N MET A 129 26.82 -19.36 10.30
CA MET A 129 26.88 -18.98 11.72
C MET A 129 26.83 -20.19 12.68
N PRO A 130 27.35 -20.05 13.91
CA PRO A 130 27.13 -21.05 14.95
C PRO A 130 25.63 -21.30 15.16
N LYS A 131 25.19 -22.57 15.15
CA LYS A 131 23.76 -22.96 15.23
C LYS A 131 22.97 -22.30 16.37
N LYS A 132 23.63 -21.97 17.48
CA LYS A 132 23.04 -21.26 18.63
C LYS A 132 22.70 -19.80 18.31
N GLU A 133 23.53 -19.13 17.51
CA GLU A 133 23.38 -17.73 17.13
C GLU A 133 22.37 -17.59 16.00
N ALA A 134 22.45 -18.45 14.97
CA ALA A 134 21.42 -18.56 13.94
C ALA A 134 20.02 -18.77 14.54
N LEU A 135 19.86 -19.70 15.50
CA LEU A 135 18.60 -19.94 16.21
C LEU A 135 18.12 -18.74 17.07
N LEU A 136 19.02 -17.86 17.52
CA LEU A 136 18.64 -16.63 18.23
C LEU A 136 18.16 -15.54 17.25
N LEU A 137 18.84 -15.40 16.11
CA LEU A 137 18.45 -14.47 15.04
C LEU A 137 17.12 -14.87 14.41
N ASP A 138 16.93 -16.14 14.10
CA ASP A 138 15.68 -16.70 13.57
C ASP A 138 14.48 -16.48 14.52
N ARG A 139 14.69 -16.67 15.84
CA ARG A 139 13.67 -16.37 16.85
C ARG A 139 13.37 -14.88 16.99
N GLU A 140 14.35 -14.00 16.79
CA GLU A 140 14.07 -12.55 16.73
C GLU A 140 13.36 -12.19 15.42
N LEU A 141 13.77 -12.74 14.28
CA LEU A 141 13.16 -12.55 12.97
C LEU A 141 11.68 -12.97 12.97
N THR A 142 11.37 -14.22 13.36
CA THR A 142 10.00 -14.73 13.52
C THR A 142 9.14 -13.80 14.39
N LYS A 143 9.72 -13.25 15.47
CA LYS A 143 9.03 -12.33 16.38
C LYS A 143 8.85 -10.94 15.76
N LEU A 144 9.78 -10.46 14.96
CA LEU A 144 9.66 -9.19 14.23
C LEU A 144 8.62 -9.32 13.11
N GLU A 145 8.71 -10.34 12.25
CA GLU A 145 7.77 -10.63 11.16
C GLU A 145 6.34 -10.71 11.70
N ARG A 146 6.10 -11.48 12.76
CA ARG A 146 4.78 -11.61 13.40
C ARG A 146 4.20 -10.29 13.94
N ASN A 147 5.02 -9.32 14.36
CA ASN A 147 4.54 -8.08 14.99
C ASN A 147 4.64 -6.83 14.10
N LEU A 148 5.42 -6.89 13.01
CA LEU A 148 5.74 -5.74 12.15
C LEU A 148 5.55 -6.03 10.65
N GLY A 149 5.26 -7.28 10.25
CA GLY A 149 5.09 -7.68 8.85
C GLY A 149 4.05 -6.85 8.09
N GLY A 150 2.87 -6.64 8.68
CA GLY A 150 1.82 -5.80 8.10
C GLY A 150 2.15 -4.30 7.98
N ILE A 151 3.24 -3.83 8.60
CA ILE A 151 3.76 -2.45 8.41
C ILE A 151 5.18 -2.43 7.78
N ARG A 152 5.63 -3.56 7.20
CA ARG A 152 6.98 -3.73 6.63
C ARG A 152 7.34 -2.67 5.60
N ASP A 153 6.37 -2.25 4.79
CA ASP A 153 6.54 -1.37 3.64
C ASP A 153 5.86 0.00 3.84
N MET A 154 5.63 0.37 5.10
CA MET A 154 5.19 1.70 5.50
C MET A 154 6.41 2.57 5.81
N GLU A 155 6.66 3.59 5.00
CA GLU A 155 7.82 4.51 5.16
C GLU A 155 7.45 5.84 5.84
N GLU A 156 6.16 6.19 5.85
CA GLU A 156 5.59 7.40 6.45
C GLU A 156 4.40 7.06 7.37
N PRO A 157 4.04 7.92 8.35
CA PRO A 157 2.83 7.71 9.15
C PRO A 157 1.56 7.72 8.27
N PRO A 158 0.54 6.90 8.59
CA PRO A 158 -0.66 6.74 7.77
C PRO A 158 -1.54 7.99 7.78
N GLY A 159 -2.19 8.26 6.65
CA GLY A 159 -3.15 9.37 6.49
C GLY A 159 -4.44 9.21 7.29
N ALA A 160 -4.84 7.98 7.60
CA ALA A 160 -5.90 7.67 8.57
C ALA A 160 -5.69 6.29 9.22
N VAL A 161 -6.33 6.04 10.36
CA VAL A 161 -6.37 4.71 10.99
C VAL A 161 -7.80 4.13 10.97
N PHE A 162 -7.92 2.84 10.68
CA PHE A 162 -9.15 2.06 10.84
C PHE A 162 -9.00 1.07 11.99
N ILE A 163 -9.86 1.18 13.01
CA ILE A 163 -9.74 0.41 14.27
C ILE A 163 -10.99 -0.45 14.52
N LEU A 164 -10.78 -1.73 14.85
CA LEU A 164 -11.79 -2.61 15.46
C LEU A 164 -11.51 -2.71 16.98
N ASP A 165 -12.55 -2.50 17.81
CA ASP A 165 -12.49 -2.42 19.29
C ASP A 165 -11.57 -1.31 19.83
N THR A 166 -12.07 -0.06 19.87
CA THR A 166 -11.30 1.10 20.38
C THR A 166 -10.87 0.97 21.85
N LYS A 167 -11.46 0.06 22.62
CA LYS A 167 -11.19 -0.14 24.05
C LYS A 167 -10.02 -1.08 24.27
N LYS A 168 -9.92 -2.12 23.44
CA LYS A 168 -8.76 -3.01 23.34
C LYS A 168 -7.56 -2.29 22.69
N GLU A 169 -7.82 -1.46 21.68
CA GLU A 169 -6.82 -0.71 20.90
C GLU A 169 -6.53 0.71 21.45
N TYR A 170 -6.83 0.99 22.73
CA TYR A 170 -6.78 2.34 23.32
C TYR A 170 -5.45 3.09 23.12
N ILE A 171 -4.32 2.36 23.02
CA ILE A 171 -2.99 2.95 22.78
C ILE A 171 -2.93 3.54 21.36
N ALA A 172 -3.41 2.81 20.36
CA ALA A 172 -3.46 3.27 18.97
C ALA A 172 -4.34 4.51 18.83
N VAL A 173 -5.53 4.49 19.45
CA VAL A 173 -6.45 5.63 19.52
C VAL A 173 -5.77 6.85 20.16
N THR A 174 -5.05 6.65 21.26
CA THR A 174 -4.34 7.73 21.97
C THR A 174 -3.18 8.30 21.14
N GLU A 175 -2.42 7.45 20.44
CA GLU A 175 -1.31 7.85 19.59
C GLU A 175 -1.77 8.60 18.33
N ALA A 176 -2.77 8.09 17.62
CA ALA A 176 -3.35 8.73 16.44
C ALA A 176 -3.91 10.12 16.79
N ARG A 177 -4.71 10.20 17.86
CA ARG A 177 -5.25 11.47 18.39
C ARG A 177 -4.17 12.47 18.77
N LYS A 178 -3.03 12.02 19.33
CA LYS A 178 -1.91 12.90 19.70
C LYS A 178 -1.20 13.50 18.48
N LEU A 179 -1.24 12.83 17.34
CA LEU A 179 -0.66 13.30 16.08
C LEU A 179 -1.67 14.01 15.17
N GLY A 180 -2.96 14.00 15.50
CA GLY A 180 -4.03 14.52 14.65
C GLY A 180 -4.39 13.61 13.46
N VAL A 181 -3.98 12.34 13.48
CA VAL A 181 -4.35 11.35 12.44
C VAL A 181 -5.83 10.97 12.62
N PRO A 182 -6.69 11.17 11.60
CA PRO A 182 -8.11 10.85 11.67
C PRO A 182 -8.39 9.37 12.01
N ILE A 183 -9.33 9.16 12.91
CA ILE A 183 -9.70 7.85 13.43
C ILE A 183 -11.07 7.43 12.88
N VAL A 184 -11.08 6.37 12.09
CA VAL A 184 -12.27 5.60 11.73
C VAL A 184 -12.31 4.36 12.62
N ALA A 185 -13.42 4.10 13.32
CA ALA A 185 -13.48 2.91 14.17
C ALA A 185 -14.87 2.33 14.37
N VAL A 186 -14.93 1.01 14.51
CA VAL A 186 -16.13 0.32 15.01
C VAL A 186 -16.18 0.47 16.52
N VAL A 187 -17.31 0.96 17.04
CA VAL A 187 -17.53 1.20 18.46
C VAL A 187 -18.73 0.42 18.98
N ASP A 188 -18.47 -0.58 19.83
CA ASP A 188 -19.50 -1.22 20.64
C ASP A 188 -19.93 -0.25 21.77
N THR A 189 -21.11 -0.52 22.32
CA THR A 189 -21.71 0.08 23.52
C THR A 189 -20.77 0.21 24.73
N ASN A 190 -19.66 -0.53 24.78
CA ASN A 190 -18.66 -0.49 25.84
C ASN A 190 -17.57 0.61 25.67
N CYS A 191 -17.49 1.25 24.49
CA CYS A 191 -16.46 2.20 24.05
C CYS A 191 -16.85 3.66 24.37
N ASP A 192 -15.92 4.60 24.20
CA ASP A 192 -16.24 6.05 24.20
C ASP A 192 -16.25 6.58 22.76
N PRO A 193 -17.42 6.97 22.22
CA PRO A 193 -17.55 7.41 20.84
C PRO A 193 -16.96 8.81 20.58
N ASP A 194 -16.64 9.59 21.61
CA ASP A 194 -16.01 10.91 21.44
C ASP A 194 -14.47 10.78 21.35
N LEU A 195 -13.93 9.55 21.38
CA LEU A 195 -12.54 9.25 21.08
C LEU A 195 -12.25 9.07 19.58
N VAL A 196 -13.29 9.05 18.74
CA VAL A 196 -13.23 8.67 17.31
C VAL A 196 -13.92 9.73 16.45
N ASP A 197 -13.31 10.11 15.34
CA ASP A 197 -13.85 11.14 14.43
C ASP A 197 -14.97 10.55 13.54
N TYR A 198 -14.72 9.35 12.99
CA TYR A 198 -15.67 8.57 12.20
C TYR A 198 -16.07 7.29 12.95
N ALA A 199 -16.76 7.48 14.08
CA ALA A 199 -17.32 6.39 14.88
C ALA A 199 -18.42 5.63 14.12
N ILE A 200 -18.30 4.30 13.98
CA ILE A 200 -19.30 3.41 13.37
C ILE A 200 -19.90 2.54 14.49
N PRO A 201 -21.15 2.79 14.92
CA PRO A 201 -21.77 1.98 15.97
C PRO A 201 -21.99 0.53 15.53
N GLY A 202 -21.46 -0.46 16.26
CA GLY A 202 -21.65 -1.87 15.93
C GLY A 202 -20.84 -2.85 16.78
N ASN A 203 -21.16 -4.13 16.62
CA ASN A 203 -20.50 -5.27 17.27
C ASN A 203 -19.03 -5.43 16.87
N ASP A 204 -18.12 -5.54 17.84
CA ASP A 204 -16.69 -5.85 17.63
C ASP A 204 -16.24 -7.24 18.13
N ASP A 205 -17.12 -7.99 18.80
CA ASP A 205 -16.89 -9.38 19.25
C ASP A 205 -17.18 -10.42 18.16
N ALA A 206 -18.13 -10.15 17.25
CA ALA A 206 -18.55 -11.11 16.23
C ALA A 206 -17.64 -11.08 14.99
N ILE A 207 -17.01 -12.22 14.68
CA ILE A 207 -16.16 -12.42 13.48
C ILE A 207 -16.87 -11.94 12.20
N ARG A 208 -18.16 -12.27 12.03
CA ARG A 208 -18.95 -11.86 10.86
C ARG A 208 -19.19 -10.34 10.78
N SER A 209 -19.26 -9.65 11.92
CA SER A 209 -19.33 -8.19 12.00
C SER A 209 -17.99 -7.56 11.61
N GLY A 210 -16.89 -7.99 12.24
CA GLY A 210 -15.54 -7.52 11.92
C GLY A 210 -15.17 -7.74 10.44
N ARG A 211 -15.47 -8.93 9.90
CA ARG A 211 -15.30 -9.27 8.49
C ARG A 211 -16.12 -8.37 7.56
N LEU A 212 -17.36 -8.05 7.92
CA LEU A 212 -18.21 -7.16 7.10
C LEU A 212 -17.67 -5.72 7.13
N MET A 213 -17.29 -5.19 8.29
CA MET A 213 -16.76 -3.83 8.43
C MET A 213 -15.42 -3.67 7.71
N ALA A 214 -14.47 -4.58 7.93
CA ALA A 214 -13.18 -4.57 7.25
C ALA A 214 -13.32 -4.70 5.72
N ARG A 215 -14.25 -5.55 5.24
CA ARG A 215 -14.56 -5.64 3.80
C ARG A 215 -15.00 -4.29 3.23
N VAL A 216 -15.99 -3.65 3.86
CA VAL A 216 -16.58 -2.38 3.39
C VAL A 216 -15.53 -1.26 3.32
N ILE A 217 -14.64 -1.19 4.31
CA ILE A 217 -13.53 -0.22 4.29
C ILE A 217 -12.49 -0.59 3.23
N SER A 218 -12.19 -1.88 2.99
CA SER A 218 -11.31 -2.29 1.89
C SER A 218 -11.90 -2.01 0.50
N ASP A 219 -13.22 -2.13 0.33
CA ASP A 219 -13.92 -1.79 -0.90
C ASP A 219 -13.89 -0.25 -1.13
N ALA A 220 -13.99 0.55 -0.07
CA ALA A 220 -13.80 2.01 -0.10
C ALA A 220 -12.38 2.42 -0.54
N VAL A 221 -11.36 1.74 0.00
CA VAL A 221 -9.95 1.93 -0.42
C VAL A 221 -9.77 1.59 -1.90
N LEU A 222 -10.38 0.51 -2.38
CA LEU A 222 -10.30 0.11 -3.79
C LEU A 222 -11.01 1.10 -4.73
N GLU A 223 -12.19 1.62 -4.35
CA GLU A 223 -12.86 2.73 -5.08
C GLU A 223 -11.98 3.99 -5.09
N GLY A 224 -11.39 4.35 -3.94
CA GLY A 224 -10.47 5.49 -3.82
C GLY A 224 -9.24 5.37 -4.72
N ARG A 225 -8.57 4.20 -4.71
CA ARG A 225 -7.40 3.94 -5.58
C ARG A 225 -7.74 4.02 -7.08
N PHE A 226 -8.94 3.59 -7.47
CA PHE A 226 -9.41 3.68 -8.87
C PHE A 226 -9.75 5.13 -9.29
N ILE A 227 -10.25 5.96 -8.35
CA ILE A 227 -10.41 7.40 -8.58
C ILE A 227 -9.04 8.08 -8.66
N HIS A 228 -8.09 7.69 -7.80
CA HIS A 228 -6.73 8.21 -7.80
C HIS A 228 -6.01 7.93 -9.13
N SER A 229 -6.02 6.68 -9.62
CA SER A 229 -5.33 6.34 -10.87
C SER A 229 -5.86 7.16 -12.05
N LYS A 230 -7.19 7.25 -12.20
CA LYS A 230 -7.84 8.05 -13.24
C LYS A 230 -7.55 9.55 -13.13
N ARG A 231 -7.48 10.10 -11.91
CA ARG A 231 -7.12 11.51 -11.70
C ARG A 231 -5.67 11.75 -12.11
N THR A 232 -4.76 10.83 -11.75
CA THR A 232 -3.35 10.90 -12.11
C THR A 232 -3.15 10.73 -13.62
N GLU A 233 -3.78 9.74 -14.26
CA GLU A 233 -3.80 9.54 -15.72
C GLU A 233 -4.25 10.81 -16.46
N ALA A 234 -5.37 11.41 -16.04
CA ALA A 234 -5.87 12.66 -16.62
C ALA A 234 -4.95 13.87 -16.36
N THR A 235 -4.24 13.89 -15.22
CA THR A 235 -3.31 14.97 -14.88
C THR A 235 -1.99 14.84 -15.66
N THR A 236 -1.52 13.62 -15.90
CA THR A 236 -0.37 13.34 -16.77
C THR A 236 -0.71 13.71 -18.21
N ALA A 237 -1.81 13.22 -18.77
CA ALA A 237 -2.23 13.57 -20.14
C ALA A 237 -2.44 15.09 -20.33
N ALA A 238 -2.93 15.81 -19.30
CA ALA A 238 -3.04 17.26 -19.34
C ALA A 238 -1.67 17.98 -19.26
N ARG A 239 -0.69 17.43 -18.54
CA ARG A 239 0.70 17.94 -18.54
C ARG A 239 1.39 17.69 -19.87
N ASP A 240 1.26 16.48 -20.41
CA ASP A 240 1.88 16.09 -21.67
C ASP A 240 1.37 17.00 -22.80
N ALA A 241 0.05 17.21 -22.89
CA ALA A 241 -0.57 18.14 -23.84
C ALA A 241 -0.15 19.61 -23.66
N LEU A 242 0.13 20.05 -22.42
CA LEU A 242 0.70 21.39 -22.17
C LEU A 242 2.16 21.48 -22.64
N THR A 243 2.98 20.47 -22.36
CA THR A 243 4.37 20.44 -22.84
C THR A 243 4.48 20.29 -24.35
N GLU A 244 3.56 19.56 -25.01
CA GLU A 244 3.46 19.51 -26.46
C GLU A 244 3.11 20.89 -27.05
N ALA A 245 2.22 21.64 -26.40
CA ALA A 245 1.88 23.01 -26.80
C ALA A 245 3.05 23.99 -26.61
N GLU A 246 3.75 23.95 -25.47
CA GLU A 246 4.94 24.76 -25.19
C GLU A 246 6.08 24.46 -26.18
N VAL A 247 6.32 23.18 -26.49
CA VAL A 247 7.30 22.75 -27.50
C VAL A 247 6.88 23.16 -28.91
N ALA A 248 5.59 23.10 -29.25
CA ALA A 248 5.09 23.56 -30.54
C ALA A 248 5.22 25.08 -30.72
N GLU A 249 4.99 25.87 -29.66
CA GLU A 249 5.17 27.32 -29.67
C GLU A 249 6.66 27.70 -29.79
N GLN A 250 7.55 27.04 -29.06
CA GLN A 250 9.01 27.21 -29.22
C GLN A 250 9.48 26.83 -30.64
N GLN A 251 8.96 25.74 -31.22
CA GLN A 251 9.27 25.38 -32.61
C GLN A 251 8.71 26.38 -33.63
N ALA A 252 7.56 27.01 -33.36
CA ALA A 252 7.01 28.06 -34.22
C ALA A 252 7.88 29.33 -34.19
N LEU A 253 8.34 29.75 -33.01
CA LEU A 253 9.26 30.87 -32.84
C LEU A 253 10.60 30.62 -33.54
N ALA A 254 11.24 29.46 -33.30
CA ALA A 254 12.51 29.11 -33.94
C ALA A 254 12.40 29.02 -35.48
N ARG A 255 11.24 28.60 -36.02
CA ARG A 255 10.98 28.62 -37.48
C ARG A 255 10.79 30.04 -38.02
N ALA A 256 10.17 30.95 -37.25
CA ALA A 256 10.02 32.34 -37.62
C ALA A 256 11.35 33.10 -37.61
N GLU A 257 12.20 32.86 -36.61
CA GLU A 257 13.57 33.42 -36.55
C GLU A 257 14.44 32.89 -37.69
N ALA A 258 14.45 31.58 -37.95
CA ALA A 258 15.18 31.00 -39.07
C ALA A 258 14.69 31.52 -40.44
N ALA A 259 13.39 31.81 -40.60
CA ALA A 259 12.84 32.42 -41.79
C ALA A 259 13.26 33.90 -41.95
N ALA A 260 13.38 34.64 -40.85
CA ALA A 260 13.90 36.01 -40.86
C ALA A 260 15.40 36.05 -41.22
N GLU A 261 16.23 35.19 -40.62
CA GLU A 261 17.64 35.07 -40.99
C GLU A 261 17.84 34.65 -42.45
N ALA A 262 16.99 33.75 -42.96
CA ALA A 262 17.00 33.37 -44.38
C ALA A 262 16.66 34.56 -45.28
N ALA A 263 15.62 35.35 -44.96
CA ALA A 263 15.24 36.53 -45.71
C ALA A 263 16.31 37.63 -45.67
N GLU A 264 16.97 37.86 -44.54
CA GLU A 264 18.11 38.79 -44.45
C GLU A 264 19.32 38.29 -45.27
N ARG A 265 19.59 36.98 -45.25
CA ARG A 265 20.66 36.37 -46.07
C ARG A 265 20.35 36.49 -47.56
N GLU A 266 19.11 36.24 -47.99
CA GLU A 266 18.68 36.46 -49.37
C GLU A 266 18.74 37.93 -49.77
N ALA A 267 18.28 38.86 -48.91
CA ALA A 267 18.39 40.30 -49.16
C ALA A 267 19.86 40.74 -49.30
N ARG A 268 20.78 40.19 -48.49
CA ARG A 268 22.22 40.45 -48.59
C ARG A 268 22.82 39.88 -49.86
N VAL A 269 22.42 38.67 -50.29
CA VAL A 269 22.86 38.07 -51.56
C VAL A 269 22.28 38.81 -52.76
N ALA A 270 21.03 39.26 -52.70
CA ALA A 270 20.40 40.07 -53.73
C ALA A 270 21.07 41.46 -53.85
N LYS A 271 21.44 42.09 -52.74
CA LYS A 271 22.22 43.33 -52.73
C LYS A 271 23.61 43.11 -53.32
N ALA A 272 24.33 42.07 -52.88
CA ALA A 272 25.64 41.72 -53.44
C ALA A 272 25.56 41.37 -54.93
N LYS A 273 24.48 40.75 -55.40
CA LYS A 273 24.25 40.46 -56.82
C LYS A 273 23.84 41.70 -57.63
N ALA A 274 23.15 42.66 -57.03
CA ALA A 274 22.89 43.97 -57.66
C ALA A 274 24.18 44.81 -57.74
N GLU A 275 25.05 44.73 -56.73
CA GLU A 275 26.38 45.36 -56.72
C GLU A 275 27.32 44.67 -57.72
N ALA A 276 27.27 43.34 -57.86
CA ALA A 276 27.98 42.61 -58.91
C ALA A 276 27.45 42.91 -60.32
N ALA A 277 26.12 43.00 -60.50
CA ALA A 277 25.52 43.38 -61.79
C ALA A 277 25.76 44.85 -62.17
N ALA A 278 26.12 45.70 -61.20
CA ALA A 278 26.63 47.05 -61.45
C ALA A 278 28.15 47.06 -61.77
N ALA A 279 28.90 46.03 -61.35
CA ALA A 279 30.31 45.83 -61.72
C ALA A 279 30.48 45.10 -63.06
N GLU A 280 29.52 44.27 -63.49
CA GLU A 280 29.54 43.60 -64.81
C GLU A 280 29.34 44.57 -66.00
N ASP A 281 29.06 45.86 -65.75
CA ASP A 281 29.13 46.95 -66.74
C ASP A 281 30.53 47.63 -66.79
N GLU A 282 31.44 47.30 -65.85
CA GLU A 282 32.81 47.86 -65.73
C GLU A 282 33.92 46.77 -65.61
N GLY A 283 33.94 45.81 -66.54
CA GLY A 283 35.10 44.92 -66.81
C GLY A 283 34.97 43.50 -66.23
N SER A 284 35.32 42.39 -66.92
CA SER A 284 36.39 42.06 -67.90
C SER A 284 37.68 41.52 -67.26
N GLU A 285 38.07 40.31 -67.69
CA GLU A 285 39.32 39.56 -67.40
C GLU A 285 39.46 39.07 -65.93
N ALA A 286 39.55 37.75 -65.62
CA ALA A 286 40.56 36.71 -65.95
C ALA A 286 41.81 36.76 -65.00
N VAL A 287 42.43 35.67 -64.52
CA VAL A 287 42.23 34.21 -64.71
C VAL A 287 42.92 33.38 -63.57
N ASP A 288 42.44 32.15 -63.34
CA ASP A 288 42.99 30.89 -62.70
C ASP A 288 44.16 30.80 -61.66
N ASP A 289 44.15 29.66 -60.95
CA ASP A 289 45.25 28.89 -60.30
C ASP A 289 46.09 29.47 -59.12
N ASP A 290 46.76 28.67 -58.25
CA ASP A 290 46.50 27.34 -57.64
C ASP A 290 47.55 27.10 -56.49
N ALA A 291 47.60 25.88 -55.92
CA ALA A 291 48.74 25.21 -55.28
C ALA A 291 49.29 25.59 -53.87
N GLU A 292 49.26 24.55 -53.05
CA GLU A 292 49.86 24.25 -51.73
C GLU A 292 51.34 24.63 -51.46
N SER A 293 51.71 24.70 -50.16
CA SER A 293 52.92 24.02 -49.63
C SER A 293 52.91 23.92 -48.08
N GLU A 294 53.52 22.87 -47.51
CA GLU A 294 53.62 22.59 -46.07
C GLU A 294 54.96 23.04 -45.43
N SER A 295 55.08 23.00 -44.08
CA SER A 295 55.99 22.03 -43.41
C SER A 295 56.12 22.15 -41.88
N GLN A 296 55.97 20.99 -41.18
CA GLN A 296 56.75 20.47 -40.03
C GLN A 296 56.87 21.27 -38.69
N ALA A 297 57.02 20.68 -37.49
CA ALA A 297 56.81 19.34 -36.88
C ALA A 297 57.01 19.50 -35.31
N ALA A 298 57.21 18.54 -34.39
CA ALA A 298 57.42 17.07 -34.38
C ALA A 298 57.19 16.44 -32.97
N ALA A 299 56.95 15.12 -32.94
CA ALA A 299 57.52 14.09 -32.00
C ALA A 299 57.22 14.04 -30.47
N VAL A 300 57.18 12.89 -29.75
CA VAL A 300 56.83 11.43 -29.97
C VAL A 300 56.65 10.79 -28.54
N ALA A 301 55.97 9.62 -28.42
CA ALA A 301 55.99 8.61 -27.33
C ALA A 301 54.91 8.71 -26.20
N GLU A 302 54.33 7.61 -25.67
CA GLU A 302 54.43 6.17 -26.00
C GLU A 302 53.15 5.36 -25.62
N SER A 303 52.92 4.24 -26.32
CA SER A 303 52.34 2.90 -25.97
C SER A 303 51.48 2.70 -24.68
N GLU A 304 50.49 1.78 -24.56
CA GLU A 304 49.87 0.72 -25.42
C GLU A 304 48.55 0.21 -24.73
N SER A 305 47.74 -0.78 -25.16
CA SER A 305 47.72 -1.76 -26.28
C SER A 305 46.27 -2.30 -26.60
N LEU A 306 46.21 -3.31 -27.46
CA LEU A 306 45.07 -4.08 -28.05
C LEU A 306 44.56 -5.26 -27.15
N ALA A 307 43.58 -6.12 -27.52
CA ALA A 307 42.31 -6.06 -28.27
C ALA A 307 41.65 -7.49 -28.29
N ALA A 308 40.46 -7.63 -28.92
CA ALA A 308 39.93 -8.73 -29.79
C ALA A 308 40.29 -10.24 -29.57
N ALA A 309 39.48 -11.25 -29.95
CA ALA A 309 38.06 -11.41 -30.37
C ALA A 309 37.74 -12.95 -30.54
N GLU A 310 36.64 -13.31 -31.24
CA GLU A 310 36.20 -14.66 -31.69
C GLU A 310 35.57 -15.54 -30.56
N ASP A 311 34.35 -16.11 -30.61
CA ASP A 311 33.39 -16.59 -31.66
C ASP A 311 33.76 -17.97 -32.26
N VAL A 312 32.87 -18.92 -32.61
CA VAL A 312 31.38 -19.02 -32.77
C VAL A 312 30.96 -20.52 -32.49
N GLU A 313 29.74 -21.09 -32.46
CA GLU A 313 28.37 -20.83 -32.98
C GLU A 313 27.25 -21.58 -32.14
N SER A 314 26.19 -22.09 -32.78
CA SER A 314 25.01 -22.86 -32.26
C SER A 314 25.26 -24.39 -32.11
N GLU A 315 24.38 -25.32 -31.67
CA GLU A 315 22.90 -25.57 -31.72
C GLU A 315 22.47 -26.52 -30.56
N SER A 316 21.20 -26.90 -30.30
CA SER A 316 19.85 -26.29 -30.41
C SER A 316 18.77 -27.26 -29.83
N LEU A 317 17.51 -26.79 -29.64
CA LEU A 317 16.27 -27.56 -29.36
C LEU A 317 16.23 -28.45 -28.06
N ALA A 318 15.10 -28.99 -27.59
CA ALA A 318 13.74 -28.44 -27.34
C ALA A 318 12.92 -29.44 -26.49
N ALA A 319 11.97 -28.94 -25.67
CA ALA A 319 10.94 -29.70 -24.92
C ALA A 319 11.46 -30.66 -23.80
N ALA A 320 10.68 -31.04 -22.78
CA ALA A 320 9.35 -30.60 -22.34
C ALA A 320 9.20 -30.73 -20.80
N GLU A 321 8.07 -30.26 -20.27
CA GLU A 321 7.60 -30.57 -18.91
C GLU A 321 7.20 -32.05 -18.78
N ASP A 322 7.57 -32.70 -17.67
CA ASP A 322 6.70 -33.63 -16.93
C ASP A 322 7.45 -34.18 -15.70
N VAL A 323 6.89 -33.98 -14.50
CA VAL A 323 7.25 -34.70 -13.26
C VAL A 323 5.97 -34.94 -12.46
N GLU A 324 5.45 -36.16 -12.52
CA GLU A 324 4.23 -36.54 -11.79
C GLU A 324 4.45 -36.57 -10.27
N SER A 325 3.36 -36.36 -9.53
CA SER A 325 3.35 -36.34 -8.06
C SER A 325 2.85 -37.66 -7.46
N GLU A 326 3.76 -38.46 -6.92
CA GLU A 326 3.46 -39.43 -5.85
C GLU A 326 4.20 -38.98 -4.57
N GLY A 327 3.66 -39.12 -3.36
CA GLY A 327 2.31 -39.57 -3.01
C GLY A 327 2.26 -40.08 -1.56
N THR A 328 1.73 -39.28 -0.63
CA THR A 328 1.41 -39.73 0.74
C THR A 328 0.12 -39.08 1.22
N ASP A 329 -1.00 -39.79 1.07
CA ASP A 329 -2.29 -39.42 1.67
C ASP A 329 -2.29 -39.70 3.19
N ALA A 330 -3.12 -38.99 3.94
CA ALA A 330 -3.13 -38.97 5.41
C ALA A 330 -4.50 -39.40 5.96
N ALA A 331 -4.76 -40.71 5.95
CA ALA A 331 -5.95 -41.32 6.55
C ALA A 331 -5.60 -42.00 7.89
N ALA A 332 -5.78 -41.29 9.00
CA ALA A 332 -5.79 -41.85 10.34
C ALA A 332 -7.24 -41.91 10.86
N GLU A 333 -7.80 -43.12 10.95
CA GLU A 333 -9.12 -43.36 11.54
C GLU A 333 -9.00 -43.56 13.06
N ASP A 334 -9.14 -42.47 13.84
CA ASP A 334 -9.36 -42.57 15.29
C ASP A 334 -10.86 -42.52 15.59
N VAL A 335 -11.46 -43.71 15.78
CA VAL A 335 -12.86 -43.88 16.20
C VAL A 335 -12.90 -44.26 17.68
N GLU A 336 -12.68 -43.27 18.56
CA GLU A 336 -13.00 -43.44 19.98
C GLU A 336 -14.52 -43.31 20.20
N SER A 337 -15.19 -44.45 20.32
CA SER A 337 -16.59 -44.51 20.76
C SER A 337 -16.68 -44.22 22.25
N GLU A 338 -17.36 -43.13 22.64
CA GLU A 338 -17.64 -42.84 24.05
C GLU A 338 -18.39 -44.01 24.70
N GLY A 339 -17.71 -44.69 25.63
CA GLY A 339 -18.29 -45.81 26.38
C GLY A 339 -19.36 -45.31 27.35
N THR A 340 -20.59 -45.82 27.21
CA THR A 340 -21.64 -45.60 28.21
C THR A 340 -21.27 -46.30 29.52
N ASP A 341 -21.03 -45.53 30.58
CA ASP A 341 -21.09 -46.03 31.94
C ASP A 341 -22.24 -45.34 32.69
N ALA A 342 -23.06 -46.15 33.38
CA ALA A 342 -24.33 -45.75 33.95
C ALA A 342 -24.29 -45.93 35.47
N ALA A 343 -23.53 -45.06 36.14
CA ALA A 343 -23.43 -45.03 37.59
C ALA A 343 -24.79 -44.70 38.23
N ALA A 344 -25.38 -45.68 38.92
CA ALA A 344 -26.62 -45.54 39.66
C ALA A 344 -26.39 -45.68 41.17
N GLY A 345 -27.13 -44.88 41.96
CA GLY A 345 -27.06 -44.85 43.42
C GLY A 345 -26.02 -43.86 43.97
N ALA A 346 -26.20 -43.32 45.18
CA ALA A 346 -27.28 -43.54 46.16
C ALA A 346 -27.93 -42.21 46.59
N ASP A 347 -29.14 -42.32 47.13
CA ASP A 347 -29.94 -41.24 47.70
C ASP A 347 -30.14 -41.53 49.20
N GLU A 348 -29.74 -40.61 50.07
CA GLU A 348 -29.84 -40.74 51.53
C GLU A 348 -29.90 -39.35 52.17
N PRO A 349 -31.07 -38.96 52.72
CA PRO A 349 -31.20 -37.88 53.68
C PRO A 349 -31.44 -38.42 55.10
N ASP A 350 -30.55 -38.09 56.04
CA ASP A 350 -30.80 -38.26 57.48
C ASP A 350 -31.97 -37.35 57.94
N GLU A 351 -32.98 -37.90 58.62
CA GLU A 351 -33.59 -37.29 59.83
C GLU A 351 -34.61 -38.23 60.55
N GLU A 352 -34.20 -38.68 61.75
CA GLU A 352 -34.98 -39.05 62.96
C GLU A 352 -36.46 -39.51 62.90
N ASN A 353 -36.70 -40.84 63.00
CA ASN A 353 -37.40 -41.49 64.16
C ASN A 353 -37.36 -43.03 64.10
#